data_AF-A0A930ZBR8-F1
#
_entry.id   AF-A0A930ZBR8-F1
#
_cell.length_a   1.000
_cell.length_b   1.000
_cell.length_c   1.000
_cell.angle_alpha   90.00
_cell.angle_beta   90.00
_cell.angle_gamma   90.00
#
_symmetry.space_group_name_H-M   'P 1'
#
loop_
_entity.id
_entity.type
_entity.pdbx_description
1 polymer ?
#
loop_
_entity_poly.entity_id
_entity_poly.type
_entity_poly.pdbx_seq_one_letter_code
_entity_poly.pdbx_strand_id
1 'polypeptide(L)'
;MTNTPANRRAWSAAASVFAIVGALLMTHSAYAQVRYCHCRFKESPWEAYGTRAACTAVTGNGGTSCNISFGGAGADPNVVGAVTGESNASYRGRFYEILFRYLTLYRQRNREALADPAFLQSALVMFMRGGYLRNKIGADLKQVDGAVVAFVAQNTKEISDVFLGKRASFSKDIKGAKFTVEQGAIRMDTKGLQLLTVYLPREK
;
A
#
# COMPACT_ATOMS: atom_id res chain seq x y z
N MET A 1 -10.60 -75.58 59.58
CA MET A 1 -9.72 -75.07 60.66
C MET A 1 -8.82 -74.01 60.02
N THR A 2 -9.28 -72.78 59.78
CA THR A 2 -9.26 -71.60 60.68
C THR A 2 -7.86 -71.21 61.15
N ASN A 3 -7.23 -70.20 60.53
CA ASN A 3 -7.21 -68.84 61.10
C ASN A 3 -6.37 -67.88 60.24
N THR A 4 -7.05 -66.84 59.72
CA THR A 4 -6.53 -65.49 59.48
C THR A 4 -6.67 -64.71 60.80
N PRO A 5 -5.81 -63.72 61.12
CA PRO A 5 -6.12 -62.30 60.85
C PRO A 5 -4.82 -61.48 60.58
N ALA A 6 -4.76 -60.19 60.26
CA ALA A 6 -5.61 -59.21 59.57
C ALA A 6 -4.76 -57.91 59.44
N ASN A 7 -4.96 -57.16 58.35
CA ASN A 7 -5.08 -55.69 58.29
C ASN A 7 -3.90 -54.77 58.72
N ARG A 8 -3.44 -53.89 57.80
CA ARG A 8 -3.77 -52.44 57.84
C ARG A 8 -3.29 -51.69 56.58
N ARG A 9 -4.06 -50.63 56.29
CA ARG A 9 -4.16 -49.75 55.12
C ARG A 9 -3.10 -48.63 55.08
N ALA A 10 -2.82 -48.12 53.87
CA ALA A 10 -2.84 -46.69 53.47
C ALA A 10 -2.55 -46.63 51.95
N TRP A 11 -3.46 -46.31 51.02
CA TRP A 11 -4.10 -45.02 50.68
C TRP A 11 -3.13 -43.83 50.51
N SER A 12 -2.80 -43.53 49.25
CA SER A 12 -2.60 -42.21 48.61
C SER A 12 -2.35 -42.51 47.11
N ALA A 13 -3.30 -42.41 46.19
CA ALA A 13 -3.90 -41.19 45.62
C ALA A 13 -2.86 -40.09 45.33
N ALA A 14 -2.49 -39.92 44.05
CA ALA A 14 -2.85 -38.74 43.25
C ALA A 14 -1.81 -38.39 42.17
N ALA A 15 -2.37 -37.92 41.06
CA ALA A 15 -1.81 -36.96 40.12
C ALA A 15 -0.76 -37.46 39.12
N SER A 16 -1.29 -38.06 38.05
CA SER A 16 -0.85 -37.83 36.68
C SER A 16 -0.64 -36.32 36.44
N VAL A 17 0.58 -35.92 36.08
CA VAL A 17 0.81 -34.63 35.41
C VAL A 17 1.19 -34.94 33.97
N PHE A 18 0.17 -34.97 33.12
CA PHE A 18 0.34 -34.80 31.68
C PHE A 18 0.96 -33.43 31.45
N ALA A 19 2.27 -33.39 31.18
CA ALA A 19 2.91 -32.20 30.62
C ALA A 19 2.52 -32.09 29.14
N ILE A 20 1.28 -31.68 28.89
CA ILE A 20 0.89 -31.08 27.62
C ILE A 20 1.57 -29.70 27.62
N VAL A 21 2.81 -29.63 27.14
CA VAL A 21 3.38 -28.36 26.70
C VAL A 21 2.62 -28.02 25.43
N GLY A 22 1.48 -27.34 25.64
CA GLY A 22 0.73 -26.70 24.60
C GLY A 22 1.67 -25.74 23.89
N ALA A 23 2.13 -26.12 22.71
CA ALA A 23 2.51 -25.17 21.70
C ALA A 23 1.25 -24.35 21.41
N LEU A 24 1.05 -23.27 22.19
CA LEU A 24 0.30 -22.13 21.75
C LEU A 24 0.95 -21.72 20.43
N LEU A 25 0.37 -22.20 19.34
CA LEU A 25 0.36 -21.48 18.09
C LEU A 25 -0.17 -20.11 18.46
N MET A 26 0.74 -19.18 18.76
CA MET A 26 0.45 -17.76 18.66
C MET A 26 0.15 -17.54 17.19
N THR A 27 -1.11 -17.81 16.81
CA THR A 27 -1.78 -17.15 15.73
C THR A 27 -1.69 -15.69 16.11
N HIS A 28 -0.58 -15.06 15.72
CA HIS A 28 -0.53 -13.63 15.55
C HIS A 28 -1.67 -13.39 14.57
N SER A 29 -2.83 -13.02 15.09
CA SER A 29 -3.81 -12.29 14.33
C SER A 29 -3.03 -11.09 13.83
N ALA A 30 -2.46 -11.23 12.63
CA ALA A 30 -1.84 -10.15 11.92
C ALA A 30 -3.01 -9.21 11.64
N TYR A 31 -3.30 -8.33 12.60
CA TYR A 31 -4.27 -7.28 12.48
C TYR A 31 -3.84 -6.51 11.25
N ALA A 32 -4.54 -6.80 10.17
CA ALA A 32 -4.03 -6.58 8.85
C ALA A 32 -4.15 -5.07 8.60
N GLN A 33 -3.05 -4.35 8.80
CA GLN A 33 -3.02 -2.89 8.95
C GLN A 33 -3.85 -2.20 7.85
N VAL A 34 -4.85 -1.44 8.29
CA VAL A 34 -5.59 -0.53 7.41
C VAL A 34 -4.58 0.47 6.88
N ARG A 35 -4.36 0.47 5.56
CA ARG A 35 -3.41 1.41 4.96
C ARG A 35 -4.11 2.73 4.63
N TYR A 36 -3.54 3.80 5.17
CA TYR A 36 -3.79 5.18 4.78
C TYR A 36 -2.49 5.74 4.20
N CYS A 37 -2.60 6.76 3.34
CA CYS A 37 -1.41 7.53 2.99
C CYS A 37 -0.85 8.18 4.23
N HIS A 38 0.46 8.09 4.42
CA HIS A 38 1.14 8.75 5.51
C HIS A 38 2.52 9.21 5.06
N CYS A 39 3.04 10.22 5.75
CA CYS A 39 4.42 10.65 5.66
C CYS A 39 5.03 10.63 7.06
N ARG A 40 6.27 10.17 7.15
CA ARG A 40 7.12 10.39 8.33
C ARG A 40 8.13 11.45 7.99
N PHE A 41 8.19 12.50 8.81
CA PHE A 41 9.20 13.53 8.62
C PHE A 41 10.53 13.06 9.20
N LYS A 42 11.63 13.63 8.69
CA LYS A 42 12.99 13.33 9.18
C LYS A 42 13.13 13.65 10.66
N GLU A 43 12.50 14.72 11.11
CA GLU A 43 12.47 15.12 12.52
C GLU A 43 11.28 14.45 13.22
N SER A 44 11.60 13.58 14.18
CA SER A 44 10.62 13.00 15.09
C SER A 44 9.99 14.11 15.97
N PRO A 45 8.72 14.01 16.39
CA PRO A 45 7.77 12.91 16.17
C PRO A 45 6.75 13.18 15.04
N TRP A 46 7.05 14.10 14.13
CA TRP A 46 6.04 14.58 13.18
C TRP A 46 5.67 13.52 12.15
N GLU A 47 4.36 13.30 12.02
CA GLU A 47 3.75 12.42 11.04
C GLU A 47 2.53 13.09 10.43
N ALA A 48 2.28 12.86 9.15
CA ALA A 48 1.07 13.32 8.46
C ALA A 48 0.28 12.12 7.95
N TYR A 49 -1.04 12.21 8.02
CA TYR A 49 -1.97 11.12 7.73
C TYR A 49 -3.06 11.57 6.75
N GLY A 50 -3.34 10.73 5.77
CA GLY A 50 -4.47 10.87 4.86
C GLY A 50 -5.73 10.17 5.37
N THR A 51 -6.80 10.27 4.61
CA THR A 51 -8.06 9.55 4.89
C THR A 51 -8.01 8.11 4.35
N ARG A 52 -9.07 7.33 4.57
CA ARG A 52 -9.25 5.97 4.02
C ARG A 52 -9.72 5.98 2.56
N ALA A 53 -9.21 6.92 1.77
CA ALA A 53 -9.50 7.04 0.35
C ALA A 53 -8.29 6.60 -0.48
N ALA A 54 -8.50 6.41 -1.79
CA ALA A 54 -7.37 6.28 -2.69
C ALA A 54 -6.59 7.59 -2.72
N CYS A 55 -5.29 7.49 -2.47
CA CYS A 55 -4.45 8.64 -2.21
C CYS A 55 -2.99 8.36 -2.61
N THR A 56 -2.24 9.44 -2.76
CA THR A 56 -0.78 9.41 -2.93
C THR A 56 -0.14 10.36 -1.93
N ALA A 57 0.75 9.84 -1.08
CA ALA A 57 1.65 10.62 -0.25
C ALA A 57 3.03 10.71 -0.91
N VAL A 58 3.65 11.89 -0.86
CA VAL A 58 5.02 12.13 -1.30
C VAL A 58 5.78 12.82 -0.20
N THR A 59 6.87 12.21 0.22
CA THR A 59 7.86 12.81 1.12
C THR A 59 9.08 13.20 0.31
N GLY A 60 9.44 14.48 0.32
CA GLY A 60 10.56 15.04 -0.45
C GLY A 60 11.46 15.94 0.40
N ASN A 61 12.47 16.54 -0.23
CA ASN A 61 13.41 17.48 0.41
C ASN A 61 14.10 16.86 1.65
N GLY A 62 14.61 15.63 1.50
CA GLY A 62 15.27 14.92 2.59
C GLY A 62 14.37 14.61 3.79
N GLY A 63 13.05 14.51 3.59
CA GLY A 63 12.10 14.20 4.66
C GLY A 63 11.49 15.41 5.38
N THR A 64 11.66 16.62 4.85
CA THR A 64 11.16 17.86 5.48
C THR A 64 9.84 18.37 4.90
N SER A 65 9.39 17.78 3.79
CA SER A 65 8.13 18.14 3.15
C SER A 65 7.29 16.90 2.87
N CYS A 66 5.98 17.00 3.09
CA CYS A 66 5.00 15.98 2.77
C CYS A 66 3.86 16.59 1.95
N ASN A 67 3.47 15.90 0.89
CA ASN A 67 2.27 16.21 0.11
C ASN A 67 1.36 14.99 0.09
N ILE A 68 0.07 15.17 0.40
CA ILE A 68 -0.94 14.13 0.26
C ILE A 68 -1.96 14.58 -0.79
N SER A 69 -2.23 13.71 -1.75
CA SER A 69 -3.20 13.87 -2.85
C SER A 69 -4.26 12.80 -2.76
N PHE A 70 -5.50 13.13 -3.13
CA PHE A 70 -6.62 12.20 -3.19
C PHE A 70 -7.05 11.97 -4.63
N GLY A 71 -7.09 10.71 -5.06
CA GLY A 71 -7.51 10.34 -6.42
C GLY A 71 -6.71 10.97 -7.56
N GLY A 72 -5.46 11.41 -7.31
CA GLY A 72 -4.64 12.15 -8.29
C GLY A 72 -4.86 13.67 -8.31
N ALA A 73 -5.75 14.19 -7.46
CA ALA A 73 -6.01 15.63 -7.36
C ALA A 73 -4.82 16.36 -6.72
N GLY A 74 -4.33 17.41 -7.36
CA GLY A 74 -3.31 18.30 -6.80
C GLY A 74 -1.97 18.30 -7.51
N ALA A 75 -1.87 17.71 -8.71
CA ALA A 75 -0.81 18.05 -9.64
C ALA A 75 -0.93 19.54 -10.03
N ASP A 76 0.19 20.26 -10.05
CA ASP A 76 0.28 21.63 -10.52
C ASP A 76 0.27 21.67 -12.06
N PRO A 77 -0.68 22.37 -12.70
CA PRO A 77 -0.79 22.45 -14.15
C PRO A 77 0.48 22.88 -14.90
N ASN A 78 1.25 23.81 -14.33
CA ASN A 78 2.47 24.31 -14.96
C ASN A 78 3.57 23.24 -14.92
N VAL A 79 3.66 22.52 -13.80
CA VAL A 79 4.60 21.41 -13.62
C VAL A 79 4.23 20.24 -14.53
N VAL A 80 2.93 19.92 -14.64
CA VAL A 80 2.44 18.90 -15.58
C VAL A 80 2.90 19.22 -17.00
N GLY A 81 2.61 20.42 -17.51
CA GLY A 81 3.00 20.78 -18.88
C GLY A 81 4.52 20.71 -19.10
N ALA A 82 5.31 21.18 -18.13
CA ALA A 82 6.77 21.15 -18.21
C ALA A 82 7.36 19.72 -18.19
N VAL A 83 6.72 18.79 -17.49
CA VAL A 83 7.22 17.41 -17.32
C VAL A 83 6.70 16.48 -18.40
N THR A 84 5.39 16.53 -18.72
CA THR A 84 4.73 15.57 -19.61
C THR A 84 4.56 16.09 -21.04
N GLY A 85 4.72 17.40 -21.27
CA GLY A 85 4.42 18.06 -22.54
C GLY A 85 2.93 18.20 -22.85
N GLU A 86 2.06 17.81 -21.92
CA GLU A 86 0.60 17.84 -22.10
C GLU A 86 0.00 19.20 -21.75
N SER A 87 -1.05 19.61 -22.45
CA SER A 87 -1.81 20.80 -22.07
C SER A 87 -2.60 20.57 -20.78
N ASN A 88 -2.76 21.62 -19.97
CA ASN A 88 -3.57 21.58 -18.75
C ASN A 88 -4.99 21.06 -19.01
N ALA A 89 -5.63 21.51 -20.09
CA ALA A 89 -6.98 21.08 -20.45
C ALA A 89 -7.05 19.57 -20.73
N SER A 90 -6.09 19.02 -21.49
CA SER A 90 -6.02 17.59 -21.79
C SER A 90 -5.79 16.77 -20.52
N TYR A 91 -4.82 17.18 -19.69
CA TYR A 91 -4.52 16.49 -18.43
C TYR A 91 -5.72 16.48 -17.48
N ARG A 92 -6.39 17.63 -17.30
CA ARG A 92 -7.58 17.74 -16.45
C ARG A 92 -8.73 16.90 -16.96
N GLY A 93 -8.98 16.89 -18.28
CA GLY A 93 -10.01 16.04 -18.87
C GLY A 93 -9.81 14.56 -18.52
N ARG A 94 -8.59 14.04 -18.77
CA ARG A 94 -8.23 12.66 -18.44
C ARG A 94 -8.29 12.36 -16.94
N PHE A 95 -7.84 13.30 -16.12
CA PHE A 95 -7.94 13.19 -14.67
C PHE A 95 -9.38 12.97 -14.21
N TYR A 96 -10.32 13.81 -14.66
CA TYR A 96 -11.73 13.68 -14.28
C TYR A 96 -12.35 12.37 -14.78
N GLU A 97 -12.07 11.98 -16.03
CA GLU A 97 -12.54 10.71 -16.59
C GLU A 97 -12.10 9.52 -15.74
N ILE A 98 -10.80 9.43 -15.44
CA ILE A 98 -10.22 8.38 -14.62
C ILE A 98 -10.82 8.40 -13.20
N LEU A 99 -10.92 9.58 -12.58
CA LEU A 99 -11.44 9.70 -11.23
C LEU A 99 -12.92 9.28 -11.14
N PHE A 100 -13.77 9.71 -12.07
CA PHE A 100 -15.18 9.32 -12.07
C PHE A 100 -15.37 7.83 -12.34
N ARG A 101 -14.59 7.26 -13.26
CA ARG A 101 -14.59 5.80 -13.48
C ARG A 101 -14.13 5.06 -12.23
N TYR A 102 -13.04 5.49 -11.60
CA TYR A 102 -12.56 4.91 -10.33
C TYR A 102 -13.64 4.95 -9.25
N LEU A 103 -14.25 6.11 -9.01
CA LEU A 103 -15.26 6.28 -7.97
C LEU A 103 -16.51 5.44 -8.25
N THR A 104 -16.91 5.32 -9.51
CA THR A 104 -18.03 4.44 -9.91
C THR A 104 -17.74 2.99 -9.58
N LEU A 105 -16.58 2.48 -10.03
CA LEU A 105 -16.18 1.08 -9.79
C LEU A 105 -15.98 0.80 -8.30
N TYR A 106 -15.42 1.75 -7.55
CA TYR A 106 -15.24 1.65 -6.11
C TYR A 106 -16.58 1.59 -5.37
N ARG A 107 -17.55 2.44 -5.72
CA ARG A 107 -18.91 2.39 -5.14
C ARG A 107 -19.62 1.07 -5.45
N GLN A 108 -19.39 0.51 -6.63
CA GLN A 108 -19.93 -0.78 -7.05
C GLN A 108 -19.18 -1.97 -6.43
N ARG A 109 -18.12 -1.74 -5.65
CA ARG A 109 -17.21 -2.78 -5.12
C ARG A 109 -16.64 -3.68 -6.22
N ASN A 110 -16.48 -3.14 -7.43
CA ASN A 110 -15.98 -3.88 -8.58
C ASN A 110 -14.45 -3.90 -8.58
N ARG A 111 -13.90 -4.71 -7.66
CA ARG A 111 -12.45 -4.82 -7.47
C ARG A 111 -11.72 -5.34 -8.70
N GLU A 112 -12.34 -6.24 -9.46
CA GLU A 112 -11.77 -6.78 -10.69
C GLU A 112 -11.59 -5.69 -11.75
N ALA A 113 -12.61 -4.86 -11.98
CA ALA A 113 -12.51 -3.75 -12.91
C ALA A 113 -11.55 -2.64 -12.42
N LEU A 114 -11.46 -2.41 -11.11
CA LEU A 114 -10.45 -1.48 -10.56
C LEU A 114 -9.03 -2.01 -10.74
N ALA A 115 -8.84 -3.33 -10.68
CA ALA A 115 -7.56 -3.97 -10.91
C ALA A 115 -7.33 -4.36 -12.38
N ASP A 116 -8.22 -3.99 -13.29
CA ASP A 116 -8.05 -4.29 -14.72
C ASP A 116 -6.74 -3.69 -15.24
N PRO A 117 -5.86 -4.46 -15.90
CA PRO A 117 -4.56 -3.96 -16.35
C PRO A 117 -4.63 -2.72 -17.24
N ALA A 118 -5.63 -2.61 -18.12
CA ALA A 118 -5.76 -1.46 -19.01
C ALA A 118 -6.21 -0.21 -18.24
N PHE A 119 -7.13 -0.36 -17.28
CA PHE A 119 -7.52 0.74 -16.40
C PHE A 119 -6.37 1.17 -15.48
N LEU A 120 -5.65 0.23 -14.87
CA LEU A 120 -4.50 0.49 -14.00
C LEU A 120 -3.40 1.27 -14.71
N GLN A 121 -3.15 1.01 -15.99
CA GLN A 121 -2.12 1.69 -16.76
C GLN A 121 -2.29 3.22 -16.74
N SER A 122 -3.53 3.68 -16.87
CA SER A 122 -3.88 5.09 -16.83
C SER A 122 -4.08 5.59 -15.40
N ALA A 123 -4.81 4.83 -14.58
CA ALA A 123 -5.23 5.26 -13.26
C ALA A 123 -4.05 5.44 -12.29
N LEU A 124 -3.11 4.48 -12.26
CA LEU A 124 -1.97 4.54 -11.35
C LEU A 124 -1.05 5.71 -11.68
N VAL A 125 -0.73 5.90 -12.96
CA VAL A 125 0.10 7.04 -13.40
C VAL A 125 -0.56 8.36 -12.98
N MET A 126 -1.86 8.52 -13.23
CA MET A 126 -2.59 9.74 -12.86
C MET A 126 -2.60 9.96 -11.34
N PHE A 127 -2.83 8.91 -10.56
CA PHE A 127 -2.91 9.00 -9.09
C PHE A 127 -1.54 9.33 -8.48
N MET A 128 -0.48 8.72 -9.00
CA MET A 128 0.89 8.99 -8.55
C MET A 128 1.30 10.43 -8.89
N ARG A 129 1.03 10.88 -10.12
CA ARG A 129 1.32 12.26 -10.57
C ARG A 129 0.70 13.33 -9.68
N GLY A 130 -0.51 13.11 -9.18
CA GLY A 130 -1.16 14.01 -8.21
C GLY A 130 -0.35 14.28 -6.93
N GLY A 131 0.53 13.34 -6.57
CA GLY A 131 1.46 13.46 -5.45
C GLY A 131 2.72 14.26 -5.77
N TYR A 132 3.42 13.94 -6.88
CA TYR A 132 4.77 14.45 -7.13
C TYR A 132 4.88 15.54 -8.22
N LEU A 133 3.90 15.73 -9.11
CA LEU A 133 3.94 16.81 -10.10
C LEU A 133 3.51 18.13 -9.45
N ARG A 134 4.31 18.61 -8.50
CA ARG A 134 4.07 19.82 -7.71
C ARG A 134 5.34 20.65 -7.63
N ASN A 135 5.18 21.94 -7.35
CA ASN A 135 6.32 22.80 -7.06
C ASN A 135 7.05 22.32 -5.80
N LYS A 136 8.36 22.57 -5.73
CA LYS A 136 9.22 22.33 -4.55
C LYS A 136 9.31 20.85 -4.11
N ILE A 137 9.07 19.91 -5.01
CA ILE A 137 9.45 18.51 -4.83
C ILE A 137 10.93 18.43 -5.24
N GLY A 138 11.85 18.39 -4.28
CA GLY A 138 13.31 18.45 -4.52
C GLY A 138 13.92 17.23 -5.23
N ALA A 139 13.35 16.82 -6.36
CA ALA A 139 13.75 15.71 -7.20
C ALA A 139 13.62 16.09 -8.68
N ASP A 140 14.31 15.36 -9.57
CA ASP A 140 14.12 15.48 -11.02
C ASP A 140 12.77 14.86 -11.41
N LEU A 141 11.76 15.71 -11.62
CA LEU A 141 10.40 15.27 -11.91
C LEU A 141 10.25 14.57 -13.26
N LYS A 142 11.11 14.87 -14.25
CA LYS A 142 11.08 14.16 -15.54
C LYS A 142 11.60 12.74 -15.37
N GLN A 143 12.68 12.56 -14.59
CA GLN A 143 13.18 11.23 -14.26
C GLN A 143 12.14 10.43 -13.46
N VAL A 144 11.53 11.05 -12.44
CA VAL A 144 10.50 10.43 -11.61
C VAL A 144 9.29 10.00 -12.45
N ASP A 145 8.76 10.90 -13.28
CA ASP A 145 7.63 10.59 -14.16
C ASP A 145 7.98 9.46 -15.15
N GLY A 146 9.15 9.54 -15.76
CA GLY A 146 9.65 8.52 -16.67
C GLY A 146 9.84 7.14 -16.03
N ALA A 147 10.16 7.08 -14.73
CA ALA A 147 10.22 5.83 -13.96
C ALA A 147 8.83 5.29 -13.64
N VAL A 148 7.91 6.15 -13.19
CA VAL A 148 6.51 5.78 -12.90
C VAL A 148 5.82 5.23 -14.15
N VAL A 149 5.89 5.95 -15.27
CA VAL A 149 5.25 5.52 -16.53
C VAL A 149 5.82 4.18 -17.01
N ALA A 150 7.16 4.03 -16.97
CA ALA A 150 7.80 2.78 -17.38
C ALA A 150 7.43 1.61 -16.45
N PHE A 151 7.47 1.83 -15.13
CA PHE A 151 7.13 0.81 -14.15
C PHE A 151 5.68 0.34 -14.33
N VAL A 152 4.72 1.27 -14.42
CA VAL A 152 3.31 0.89 -14.57
C VAL A 152 3.12 0.14 -15.89
N ALA A 153 3.60 0.67 -17.02
CA ALA A 153 3.41 0.06 -18.34
C ALA A 153 3.98 -1.38 -18.43
N GLN A 154 5.13 -1.64 -17.80
CA GLN A 154 5.79 -2.95 -17.86
C GLN A 154 5.18 -3.97 -16.88
N ASN A 155 4.42 -3.53 -15.88
CA ASN A 155 4.05 -4.37 -14.73
C ASN A 155 2.55 -4.40 -14.42
N THR A 156 1.68 -3.79 -15.24
CA THR A 156 0.24 -3.71 -14.96
C THR A 156 -0.41 -5.05 -14.65
N LYS A 157 -0.06 -6.12 -15.38
CA LYS A 157 -0.57 -7.47 -15.08
C LYS A 157 -0.12 -7.97 -13.71
N GLU A 158 1.17 -7.87 -13.38
CA GLU A 158 1.67 -8.30 -12.07
C GLU A 158 1.08 -7.46 -10.93
N ILE A 159 0.90 -6.15 -11.15
CA ILE A 159 0.24 -5.25 -10.20
C ILE A 159 -1.21 -5.67 -9.97
N SER A 160 -1.95 -5.95 -11.05
CA SER A 160 -3.33 -6.47 -11.01
C SER A 160 -3.40 -7.75 -10.18
N ASP A 161 -2.52 -8.71 -10.45
CA ASP A 161 -2.48 -9.99 -9.73
C ASP A 161 -2.21 -9.78 -8.22
N VAL A 162 -1.31 -8.87 -7.84
CA VAL A 162 -1.08 -8.52 -6.42
C VAL A 162 -2.29 -7.82 -5.81
N PHE A 163 -2.92 -6.88 -6.53
CA PHE A 163 -4.09 -6.15 -6.04
C PHE A 163 -5.28 -7.07 -5.82
N LEU A 164 -5.44 -8.11 -6.63
CA LEU A 164 -6.45 -9.15 -6.48
C LEU A 164 -6.07 -10.26 -5.49
N GLY A 165 -4.85 -10.22 -4.92
CA GLY A 165 -4.37 -11.26 -4.00
C GLY A 165 -4.03 -12.59 -4.69
N LYS A 166 -3.89 -12.59 -6.02
CA LYS A 166 -3.50 -13.74 -6.85
C LYS A 166 -1.99 -13.96 -6.87
N ARG A 167 -1.20 -12.97 -6.43
CA ARG A 167 0.26 -13.00 -6.36
C ARG A 167 0.76 -12.33 -5.08
N ALA A 168 1.88 -12.81 -4.55
CA ALA A 168 2.58 -12.18 -3.45
C ALA A 168 3.16 -10.80 -3.84
N SER A 169 3.39 -9.94 -2.85
CA SER A 169 4.06 -8.64 -3.05
C SER A 169 5.41 -8.81 -3.74
N PHE A 170 5.79 -7.85 -4.57
CA PHE A 170 7.08 -7.87 -5.26
C PHE A 170 7.76 -6.49 -5.23
N SER A 171 9.04 -6.44 -5.59
CA SER A 171 9.76 -5.19 -5.83
C SER A 171 10.54 -5.24 -7.13
N LYS A 172 10.68 -4.10 -7.80
CA LYS A 172 11.50 -3.93 -9.01
C LYS A 172 12.20 -2.59 -9.02
N ASP A 173 13.42 -2.56 -9.54
CA ASP A 173 14.17 -1.33 -9.79
C ASP A 173 13.97 -0.91 -11.25
N ILE A 174 13.46 0.31 -11.47
CA ILE A 174 13.21 0.88 -12.79
C ILE A 174 13.79 2.29 -12.82
N LYS A 175 14.72 2.55 -13.74
CA LYS A 175 15.33 3.88 -13.96
C LYS A 175 15.87 4.56 -12.70
N GLY A 176 16.45 3.78 -11.79
CA GLY A 176 17.01 4.27 -10.53
C GLY A 176 15.99 4.55 -9.42
N ALA A 177 14.74 4.09 -9.58
CA ALA A 177 13.73 4.09 -8.54
C ALA A 177 13.33 2.65 -8.18
N LYS A 178 13.24 2.35 -6.89
CA LYS A 178 12.77 1.06 -6.38
C LYS A 178 11.27 1.14 -6.15
N PHE A 179 10.52 0.28 -6.81
CA PHE A 179 9.09 0.13 -6.61
C PHE A 179 8.81 -1.12 -5.78
N THR A 180 7.91 -1.02 -4.82
CA THR A 180 7.38 -2.14 -4.05
C THR A 180 5.87 -2.16 -4.19
N VAL A 181 5.33 -3.28 -4.68
CA VAL A 181 3.89 -3.48 -4.86
C VAL A 181 3.38 -4.42 -3.78
N GLU A 182 2.37 -3.95 -3.08
CA GLU A 182 1.65 -4.69 -2.05
C GLU A 182 0.17 -4.68 -2.40
N GLN A 183 -0.64 -5.48 -1.69
CA GLN A 183 -2.05 -5.59 -1.98
C GLN A 183 -2.75 -4.22 -1.86
N GLY A 184 -3.13 -3.64 -2.99
CA GLY A 184 -3.81 -2.35 -3.09
C GLY A 184 -2.92 -1.11 -2.94
N ALA A 185 -1.59 -1.25 -2.87
CA ALA A 185 -0.69 -0.12 -2.67
C ALA A 185 0.63 -0.28 -3.43
N ILE A 186 1.25 0.84 -3.79
CA ILE A 186 2.57 0.91 -4.41
C ILE A 186 3.41 1.93 -3.64
N ARG A 187 4.60 1.51 -3.23
CA ARG A 187 5.65 2.40 -2.72
C ARG A 187 6.70 2.59 -3.81
N MET A 188 7.24 3.80 -3.92
CA MET A 188 8.41 4.10 -4.73
C MET A 188 9.42 4.87 -3.91
N ASP A 189 10.67 4.44 -3.95
CA ASP A 189 11.81 5.08 -3.30
C ASP A 189 12.85 5.46 -4.37
N THR A 190 13.30 6.72 -4.35
CA THR A 190 14.39 7.23 -5.21
C THR A 190 15.29 8.17 -4.41
N LYS A 191 16.42 8.59 -4.99
CA LYS A 191 17.34 9.56 -4.38
C LYS A 191 16.64 10.91 -4.23
N GLY A 192 16.08 11.16 -3.04
CA GLY A 192 15.47 12.43 -2.66
C GLY A 192 13.95 12.45 -2.61
N LEU A 193 13.27 11.34 -2.93
CA LEU A 193 11.81 11.28 -2.91
C LEU A 193 11.31 9.88 -2.53
N GLN A 194 10.33 9.85 -1.64
CA GLN A 194 9.56 8.66 -1.30
C GLN A 194 8.10 8.91 -1.64
N LEU A 195 7.46 7.92 -2.25
CA LEU A 195 6.06 8.00 -2.66
C LEU A 195 5.33 6.74 -2.19
N LEU A 196 4.13 6.94 -1.66
CA LEU A 196 3.19 5.88 -1.31
C LEU A 196 1.85 6.19 -1.96
N THR A 197 1.43 5.35 -2.91
CA THR A 197 0.07 5.38 -3.46
C THR A 197 -0.74 4.23 -2.87
N VAL A 198 -1.78 4.56 -2.12
CA VAL A 198 -2.83 3.61 -1.72
C VAL A 198 -3.93 3.71 -2.77
N TYR A 199 -4.10 2.67 -3.58
CA TYR A 199 -5.03 2.67 -4.71
C TYR A 199 -6.33 1.90 -4.38
N LEU A 200 -6.23 0.74 -3.72
CA LEU A 200 -7.38 -0.01 -3.21
C LEU A 200 -7.34 0.01 -1.69
N PRO A 201 -7.90 1.04 -1.02
CA PRO A 201 -8.04 0.98 0.43
C PRO A 201 -8.88 -0.25 0.80
N ARG A 202 -8.52 -0.95 1.88
CA ARG A 202 -9.28 -2.12 2.31
C ARG A 202 -10.71 -1.73 2.66
N GLU A 203 -11.67 -2.41 2.02
CA GLU A 203 -13.08 -2.37 2.37
C GLU A 203 -13.25 -2.99 3.76
N LYS A 204 -14.08 -2.36 4.59
CA LYS A 204 -14.51 -2.90 5.88
C LYS A 204 -15.78 -3.71 5.71
#